data_AF-A0A433U1G0-F1
#
_entry.id   AF-A0A433U1G0-F1
#
_cell.length_a   1.000
_cell.length_b   1.000
_cell.length_c   1.000
_cell.angle_alpha   90.00
_cell.angle_beta   90.00
_cell.angle_gamma   90.00
#
_symmetry.space_group_name_H-M   'P 1'
#
loop_
_entity.id
_entity.type
_entity.pdbx_description
1 polymer ?
#
loop_
_entity_poly.entity_id
_entity_poly.type
_entity_poly.pdbx_seq_one_letter_code
_entity_poly.pdbx_strand_id
1 'polypeptide(L)'
;MCFYEVWPESDEYICVCSCLSPEFPSSQAELEVYKLQTKEKIVRQLHVDTTTLSSTVRRKSSAEDQRPSAQSVGYLGVMLMALCFSFIFALDISNVWTRGHSLCSCVKKTKLT
;
A
#
# COMPACT_ATOMS: atom_id res chain seq x y z
N MET A 1 11.33 -14.67 -19.54
CA MET A 1 10.20 -14.66 -20.49
C MET A 1 9.59 -16.04 -20.45
N CYS A 2 8.42 -16.18 -19.82
CA CYS A 2 7.62 -17.40 -19.95
C CYS A 2 6.60 -17.11 -21.05
N PHE A 3 6.69 -17.92 -22.10
CA PHE A 3 5.83 -17.90 -23.27
C PHE A 3 4.41 -18.30 -22.85
N TYR A 4 3.41 -17.55 -23.29
CA TYR A 4 2.00 -17.90 -23.15
C TYR A 4 1.63 -18.87 -24.27
N GLU A 5 1.36 -20.13 -23.92
CA GLU A 5 0.52 -20.99 -24.74
C GLU A 5 -0.86 -21.08 -24.08
N VAL A 6 -1.88 -20.73 -24.84
CA VAL A 6 -3.29 -21.02 -24.53
C VAL A 6 -3.48 -22.52 -24.66
N TRP A 7 -3.96 -23.20 -23.62
CA TRP A 7 -4.49 -24.56 -23.71
C TRP A 7 -5.85 -24.68 -23.00
N PRO A 8 -6.71 -25.60 -23.49
CA PRO A 8 -8.14 -25.62 -23.25
C PRO A 8 -8.53 -26.29 -21.93
N GLU A 9 -9.82 -26.18 -21.65
CA GLU A 9 -10.55 -26.58 -20.45
C GLU A 9 -10.46 -28.09 -20.12
N SER A 10 -10.48 -28.36 -18.81
CA SER A 10 -10.75 -29.62 -18.07
C SER A 10 -9.57 -30.46 -17.52
N ASP A 11 -9.79 -30.78 -16.23
CA ASP A 11 -9.22 -31.79 -15.32
C ASP A 11 -7.99 -31.47 -14.45
N GLU A 12 -8.19 -31.80 -13.17
CA GLU A 12 -7.45 -31.51 -11.93
C GLU A 12 -5.92 -31.72 -12.04
N TYR A 13 -5.18 -30.68 -12.43
CA TYR A 13 -3.71 -30.70 -12.41
C TYR A 13 -3.19 -30.32 -11.02
N ILE A 14 -2.87 -31.32 -10.19
CA ILE A 14 -1.99 -31.09 -9.05
C ILE A 14 -0.61 -30.77 -9.62
N CYS A 15 -0.21 -29.51 -9.52
CA CYS A 15 1.13 -29.07 -9.90
C CYS A 15 2.15 -29.65 -8.89
N VAL A 16 2.71 -30.81 -9.22
CA VAL A 16 3.80 -31.39 -8.43
C VAL A 16 5.06 -30.58 -8.72
N CYS A 17 5.59 -29.94 -7.69
CA CYS A 17 6.82 -29.18 -7.81
C CYS A 17 7.97 -30.14 -8.15
N SER A 18 8.73 -29.87 -9.21
CA SER A 18 9.92 -30.64 -9.58
C SER A 18 10.99 -30.70 -8.47
N CYS A 19 10.89 -29.82 -7.46
CA CYS A 19 11.74 -29.81 -6.28
C CYS A 19 11.39 -30.90 -5.25
N LEU A 20 10.29 -31.64 -5.44
CA LEU A 20 9.75 -32.57 -4.45
C LEU A 20 10.21 -34.02 -4.62
N SER A 21 11.25 -34.29 -5.41
CA SER A 21 11.80 -35.64 -5.57
C SER A 21 13.22 -35.75 -5.00
N PRO A 22 13.41 -35.77 -3.68
CA PRO A 22 14.70 -36.08 -3.10
C PRO A 22 14.90 -37.60 -2.94
N GLU A 23 16.09 -38.06 -3.31
CA GLU A 23 16.64 -39.33 -2.86
C GLU A 23 17.06 -39.14 -1.39
N PHE A 24 16.35 -39.76 -0.45
CA PHE A 24 16.60 -39.57 0.98
C PHE A 24 17.75 -40.47 1.44
N PRO A 25 18.74 -39.95 2.20
CA PRO A 25 19.80 -40.77 2.77
C PRO A 25 19.23 -41.74 3.82
N SER A 26 19.70 -42.98 3.81
CA SER A 26 19.15 -44.09 4.61
C SER A 26 19.71 -44.17 6.04
N SER A 27 20.79 -43.44 6.35
CA SER A 27 21.43 -43.44 7.68
C SER A 27 21.28 -42.08 8.41
N GLN A 28 21.19 -42.11 9.75
CA GLN A 28 21.02 -40.89 10.56
C GLN A 28 22.20 -39.90 10.42
N ALA A 29 23.43 -40.40 10.28
CA ALA A 29 24.62 -39.57 10.16
C ALA A 29 24.68 -38.85 8.79
N GLU A 30 24.28 -39.51 7.71
CA GLU A 30 24.23 -38.91 6.37
C GLU A 30 23.07 -37.91 6.24
N LEU A 31 21.98 -38.12 6.98
CA LEU A 31 20.83 -37.22 7.00
C LEU A 31 21.16 -35.84 7.59
N GLU A 32 21.99 -35.76 8.63
CA GLU A 32 22.38 -34.47 9.23
C GLU A 32 23.27 -33.65 8.28
N VAL A 33 24.22 -34.31 7.61
CA VAL A 33 25.09 -33.69 6.60
C VAL A 33 24.27 -33.22 5.39
N TYR A 34 23.34 -34.06 4.92
CA TYR A 34 22.43 -33.72 3.82
C TYR A 34 21.55 -32.52 4.15
N LYS A 35 21.01 -32.45 5.39
CA LYS A 35 20.18 -31.32 5.86
C LYS A 35 20.97 -30.01 5.87
N LEU A 36 22.19 -30.01 6.39
CA LEU A 36 23.03 -28.81 6.44
C LEU A 36 23.39 -28.31 5.04
N GLN A 37 23.88 -29.20 4.17
CA GLN A 37 24.24 -28.83 2.80
C GLN A 37 23.02 -28.36 1.98
N THR A 38 21.89 -29.04 2.12
CA THR A 38 20.66 -28.69 1.38
C THR A 38 20.09 -27.36 1.87
N LYS A 39 20.09 -27.12 3.18
CA LYS A 39 19.67 -25.84 3.78
C LYS A 39 20.51 -24.68 3.26
N GLU A 40 21.84 -24.81 3.23
CA GLU A 40 22.71 -23.74 2.71
C GLU A 40 22.49 -23.48 1.22
N LYS A 41 22.33 -24.54 0.41
CA LYS A 41 22.05 -24.41 -1.02
C LYS A 41 20.72 -23.70 -1.29
N ILE A 42 19.66 -24.09 -0.59
CA ILE A 42 18.34 -23.48 -0.70
C ILE A 42 18.41 -22.02 -0.25
N VAL A 43 19.03 -21.72 0.89
CA VAL A 43 19.16 -20.34 1.39
C VAL A 43 19.91 -19.46 0.38
N ARG A 44 20.97 -19.97 -0.24
CA ARG A 44 21.70 -19.24 -1.29
C ARG A 44 20.86 -19.05 -2.56
N GLN A 45 20.10 -20.06 -2.98
CA GLN A 45 19.25 -19.98 -4.17
C GLN A 45 18.02 -19.08 -3.98
N LEU A 46 17.50 -18.99 -2.75
CA LEU A 46 16.37 -18.15 -2.39
C LEU A 46 16.78 -16.75 -1.89
N HIS A 47 18.08 -16.46 -1.83
CA HIS A 47 18.56 -15.13 -1.43
C HIS A 47 18.26 -14.13 -2.54
N VAL A 48 17.12 -13.45 -2.43
CA VAL A 48 16.68 -12.44 -3.39
C VAL A 48 17.17 -11.05 -2.96
N ASP A 49 17.68 -10.26 -3.89
CA ASP A 49 18.03 -8.86 -3.64
C ASP A 49 16.77 -8.05 -3.35
N THR A 50 16.67 -7.56 -2.11
CA THR A 50 15.49 -6.83 -1.65
C THR A 50 15.40 -5.41 -2.18
N THR A 51 16.48 -4.87 -2.76
CA THR A 51 16.53 -3.48 -3.25
C THR A 51 15.78 -3.29 -4.56
N THR A 52 15.75 -4.33 -5.41
CA THR A 52 15.09 -4.34 -6.72
C THR A 52 13.73 -5.03 -6.72
N LEU A 53 13.31 -5.56 -5.56
CA LEU A 53 11.99 -6.18 -5.41
C LEU A 53 10.89 -5.23 -5.85
N SER A 54 9.90 -5.75 -6.58
CA SER A 54 8.76 -4.95 -7.00
C SER A 54 7.96 -4.41 -5.81
N SER A 55 7.98 -5.07 -4.65
CA SER A 55 7.41 -4.55 -3.40
C SER A 55 8.17 -3.31 -2.91
N THR A 56 9.50 -3.31 -3.02
CA THR A 56 10.36 -2.16 -2.68
C THR A 56 10.16 -1.00 -3.64
N VAL A 57 10.06 -1.27 -4.94
CA VAL A 57 9.80 -0.26 -5.98
C VAL A 57 8.40 0.36 -5.83
N ARG A 58 7.37 -0.47 -5.66
CA ARG A 58 5.96 -0.03 -5.53
C ARG A 58 5.62 0.57 -4.17
N ARG A 59 6.51 0.51 -3.17
CA ARG A 59 6.32 1.21 -1.89
C ARG A 59 6.21 2.74 -2.06
N LYS A 60 6.85 3.30 -3.08
CA LYS A 60 6.90 4.76 -3.31
C LYS A 60 5.86 5.28 -4.30
N SER A 61 5.12 4.39 -4.95
CA SER A 61 4.13 4.73 -5.97
C SER A 61 2.98 3.75 -5.86
N SER A 62 1.82 4.25 -5.45
CA SER A 62 0.58 3.55 -5.72
C SER A 62 0.45 3.43 -7.24
N ALA A 63 0.00 2.27 -7.73
CA ALA A 63 -0.33 2.13 -9.13
C ALA A 63 -1.47 3.09 -9.45
N GLU A 64 -1.34 3.83 -10.56
CA GLU A 64 -2.39 4.70 -11.05
C GLU A 64 -3.60 3.83 -11.44
N ASP A 65 -4.69 3.93 -10.68
CA ASP A 65 -5.90 3.18 -10.96
C ASP A 65 -6.80 3.99 -11.90
N GLN A 66 -6.74 3.67 -13.19
CA GLN A 66 -7.58 4.30 -14.22
C GLN A 66 -9.04 3.81 -14.22
N ARG A 67 -9.46 2.98 -13.26
CA ARG A 67 -10.85 2.54 -13.19
C ARG A 67 -11.76 3.75 -12.89
N PRO A 68 -12.75 4.04 -13.74
CA PRO A 68 -13.62 5.20 -13.58
C PRO A 68 -14.43 5.16 -12.27
N SER A 69 -14.70 3.98 -11.73
CA SER A 69 -15.38 3.79 -10.43
C SER A 69 -14.53 4.23 -9.23
N ALA A 70 -13.21 4.05 -9.28
CA ALA A 70 -12.32 4.47 -8.19
C ALA A 70 -12.21 6.00 -8.15
N GLN A 71 -12.11 6.63 -9.33
CA GLN A 71 -12.01 8.09 -9.45
C GLN A 71 -13.30 8.79 -9.01
N SER A 72 -14.47 8.28 -9.44
CA SER A 72 -15.76 8.91 -9.10
C SER A 72 -16.02 8.93 -7.60
N VAL A 73 -15.72 7.84 -6.89
CA VAL A 73 -15.84 7.77 -5.42
C VAL A 73 -14.83 8.70 -4.74
N GLY A 74 -13.60 8.80 -5.27
CA GLY A 74 -12.60 9.75 -4.79
C GLY A 74 -13.07 11.20 -4.86
N TYR A 75 -13.60 11.63 -6.01
CA TYR A 75 -14.13 12.99 -6.19
C TYR A 75 -15.32 13.28 -5.27
N LEU A 76 -16.23 12.31 -5.11
CA LEU A 76 -17.36 12.45 -4.20
C LEU A 76 -16.88 12.69 -2.75
N GLY A 77 -15.89 11.91 -2.30
CA GLY A 77 -15.31 12.07 -0.98
C GLY A 77 -14.68 13.45 -0.76
N VAL A 78 -13.89 13.92 -1.72
CA VAL A 78 -13.27 15.27 -1.67
C VAL A 78 -14.33 16.37 -1.60
N MET A 79 -15.40 16.26 -2.40
CA MET A 79 -16.50 17.23 -2.40
C MET A 79 -17.22 17.28 -1.05
N LEU A 80 -17.54 16.12 -0.47
CA LEU A 80 -18.20 16.07 0.84
C LEU A 80 -17.32 16.65 1.95
N MET A 81 -16.03 16.33 1.95
CA MET A 81 -15.09 16.89 2.92
C MET A 81 -14.98 18.41 2.79
N ALA A 82 -14.80 18.91 1.57
CA ALA A 82 -14.71 20.35 1.30
C ALA A 82 -15.98 21.10 1.73
N LEU A 83 -17.15 20.53 1.49
CA LEU A 83 -18.44 21.11 1.90
C LEU A 83 -18.55 21.18 3.43
N CYS A 84 -18.25 20.08 4.13
CA CYS A 84 -18.29 20.03 5.59
C CYS A 84 -17.37 21.08 6.23
N PHE A 85 -16.11 21.16 5.79
CA PHE A 85 -15.17 22.16 6.30
C PHE A 85 -15.64 23.57 5.99
N SER A 86 -16.07 23.84 4.75
CA SER A 86 -16.55 25.17 4.35
C SER A 86 -17.75 25.61 5.17
N PHE A 87 -18.67 24.69 5.49
CA PHE A 87 -19.83 24.96 6.33
C PHE A 87 -19.42 25.37 7.76
N ILE A 88 -18.50 24.62 8.38
CA ILE A 88 -17.95 24.96 9.70
C ILE A 88 -17.30 26.35 9.66
N PHE A 89 -16.43 26.59 8.68
CA PHE A 89 -15.77 27.89 8.52
C PHE A 89 -16.77 29.04 8.30
N ALA A 90 -17.85 28.83 7.55
CA ALA A 90 -18.86 29.85 7.31
C ALA A 90 -19.62 30.25 8.59
N LEU A 91 -19.89 29.28 9.47
CA LEU A 91 -20.50 29.56 10.78
C LEU A 91 -19.54 30.33 11.70
N ASP A 92 -18.26 29.97 11.69
CA ASP A 92 -17.26 30.61 12.54
C ASP A 92 -16.84 32.00 12.03
N ILE A 93 -16.80 32.23 10.71
CA ILE A 93 -16.35 33.50 10.13
C ILE A 93 -17.25 34.66 10.55
N SER A 94 -18.56 34.43 10.67
CA SER A 94 -19.53 35.45 11.08
C SER A 94 -19.30 35.89 12.53
N ASN A 95 -18.98 34.93 13.41
CA ASN A 95 -18.68 35.18 14.81
C ASN A 95 -17.31 35.86 15.01
N VAL A 96 -16.30 35.43 14.26
CA VAL A 96 -14.96 36.03 14.29
C VAL A 96 -14.98 37.43 13.70
N TRP A 97 -15.73 37.66 12.62
CA TRP A 97 -15.85 38.97 11.98
C TRP A 97 -16.55 39.99 12.87
N THR A 98 -17.72 39.64 13.44
CA THR A 98 -18.48 40.55 14.31
C THR A 98 -17.71 40.87 15.59
N ARG A 99 -17.10 39.87 16.23
CA ARG A 99 -16.28 40.07 17.44
C ARG A 99 -14.98 40.82 17.14
N GLY A 100 -14.30 40.49 16.04
CA GLY A 100 -13.09 41.19 15.60
C GLY A 100 -13.35 42.66 15.26
N HIS A 101 -14.46 42.94 14.56
CA HIS A 101 -14.87 44.31 14.23
C HIS A 101 -15.25 45.11 15.49
N SER A 102 -16.00 44.52 16.42
CA SER A 102 -16.37 45.16 17.70
C SER A 102 -15.15 45.42 18.59
N LEU A 103 -14.22 44.47 18.71
CA LEU A 103 -12.98 44.66 19.48
C LEU A 103 -12.10 45.73 18.85
N CYS A 104 -11.91 45.71 17.53
CA CYS A 104 -11.09 46.70 16.83
C CYS A 104 -11.70 48.11 16.92
N SER A 105 -13.03 48.23 16.85
CA SER A 105 -13.74 49.49 17.05
C SER A 105 -13.65 50.00 18.49
N CYS A 106 -13.65 49.10 19.48
CA CYS A 106 -13.51 49.46 20.90
C CYS A 106 -12.09 49.94 21.23
N VAL A 107 -11.07 49.26 20.71
CA VAL A 107 -9.65 49.65 20.86
C VAL A 107 -9.39 51.01 20.20
N LYS A 108 -9.98 51.28 19.04
CA LYS A 108 -9.87 52.61 18.39
C LYS A 108 -10.48 53.73 19.24
N LYS A 109 -11.61 53.49 19.92
CA LYS A 109 -12.25 54.49 20.80
C LYS A 109 -11.41 54.80 22.05
N THR A 110 -10.81 53.79 22.67
CA THR A 110 -9.98 53.98 23.87
C THR A 110 -8.63 54.64 23.56
N LYS A 111 -8.12 54.53 22.33
CA LYS A 111 -6.88 55.22 21.91
C LYS A 111 -7.08 56.69 21.52
N LEU A 112 -8.34 57.15 21.39
CA LEU A 112 -8.70 58.52 21.00
C LEU A 112 -9.18 59.39 22.19
N THR A 113 -9.29 58.81 23.39
CA THR A 113 -9.58 59.51 24.64
C THR A 113 -8.29 59.63 25.44
#